data_AF-A0A917LR60-F1
#
_entry.id   AF-A0A917LR60-F1
#
_cell.length_a   1.000
_cell.length_b   1.000
_cell.length_c   1.000
_cell.angle_alpha   90.00
_cell.angle_beta   90.00
_cell.angle_gamma   90.00
#
_symmetry.space_group_name_H-M   'P 1'
#
loop_
_entity.id
_entity.type
_entity.pdbx_description
1 polymer ?
#
loop_
_entity_poly.entity_id
_entity_poly.type
_entity_poly.pdbx_seq_one_letter_code
_entity_poly.pdbx_strand_id
1 'polypeptide(L)'
;MTKSLLYFILSFLVFNISFAQTGLNEKEQITVVFNKLVAAYGNSKTAPNLKITSTKERRTPAIYFATPVPTISVDKNLLIICNRFGADSDSALSIIIAHELAHYYNDHTFCTDFAFAVRKKDNEFSNKLKALSKNEKLAIETEADHKGLFYSCMAGYKPFDVYPELLDAIYNYYELVDSDNGYPTKKERKAINLQAQQKINELYMLFLEGIAANNKGDYDQAISNFETLNSYFPSRENYNNLGVSRTLKALKYKPLSREAYKNPERFSYPLGIDTNSRLKQPSQERSLDEASYQLMEDLLKRAQKDFEKAISLDDTYTQSYINLACVFELLGNSMAAIGKINELPKEQQNSRAAQRILAIAYYNLEMEEKALEIWKNLKL
;
A
#
# COMPACT_ATOMS: atom_id res chain seq x y z
N MET A 1 -15.17 77.68 1.52
CA MET A 1 -15.34 77.31 0.10
C MET A 1 -14.53 76.04 -0.14
N THR A 2 -15.10 74.86 0.05
CA THR A 2 -15.80 74.01 -0.96
C THR A 2 -14.91 73.47 -2.08
N LYS A 3 -14.72 72.13 -2.05
CA LYS A 3 -14.83 71.11 -3.13
C LYS A 3 -13.66 70.12 -3.04
N SER A 4 -13.91 68.92 -2.50
CA SER A 4 -14.41 67.73 -3.20
C SER A 4 -13.32 67.05 -4.04
N LEU A 5 -12.81 65.92 -3.56
CA LEU A 5 -12.14 64.92 -4.40
C LEU A 5 -12.71 63.54 -4.07
N LEU A 6 -13.14 62.87 -5.14
CA LEU A 6 -13.78 61.56 -5.24
C LEU A 6 -13.04 60.45 -4.47
N TYR A 7 -13.76 59.66 -3.69
CA TYR A 7 -13.35 58.31 -3.29
C TYR A 7 -13.95 57.30 -4.29
N PHE A 8 -13.08 56.52 -4.94
CA PHE A 8 -13.47 55.33 -5.69
C PHE A 8 -12.98 54.12 -4.90
N ILE A 9 -13.87 53.47 -4.15
CA ILE A 9 -13.59 52.19 -3.47
C ILE A 9 -14.01 51.08 -4.43
N LEU A 10 -13.02 50.41 -5.03
CA LEU A 10 -13.22 49.19 -5.81
C LEU A 10 -13.22 48.01 -4.83
N SER A 11 -14.40 47.51 -4.46
CA SER A 11 -14.52 46.28 -3.67
C SER A 11 -14.24 45.06 -4.56
N PHE A 12 -13.09 44.41 -4.37
CA PHE A 12 -12.82 43.09 -4.92
C PHE A 12 -13.66 42.06 -4.17
N LEU A 13 -14.75 41.61 -4.79
CA LEU A 13 -15.50 40.41 -4.39
C LEU A 13 -14.63 39.19 -4.73
N VAL A 14 -13.91 38.67 -3.74
CA VAL A 14 -13.27 37.36 -3.83
C VAL A 14 -14.37 36.32 -3.74
N PHE A 15 -14.74 35.75 -4.89
CA PHE A 15 -15.54 34.53 -4.96
C PHE A 15 -14.72 33.40 -4.33
N ASN A 16 -15.07 33.04 -3.10
CA ASN A 16 -14.65 31.77 -2.51
C ASN A 16 -15.34 30.65 -3.29
N ILE A 17 -14.65 30.11 -4.31
CA ILE A 17 -15.03 28.82 -4.89
C ILE A 17 -14.68 27.76 -3.86
N SER A 18 -15.65 27.46 -2.99
CA SER A 18 -15.60 26.26 -2.18
C SER A 18 -15.73 25.07 -3.13
N PHE A 19 -14.61 24.39 -3.40
CA PHE A 19 -14.66 23.05 -3.97
C PHE A 19 -15.33 22.14 -2.93
N ALA A 20 -16.63 21.93 -3.08
CA ALA A 20 -17.31 20.83 -2.43
C ALA A 20 -16.71 19.54 -3.02
N GLN A 21 -15.93 18.80 -2.22
CA GLN A 21 -15.69 17.39 -2.50
C GLN A 21 -17.06 16.70 -2.46
N THR A 22 -17.63 16.44 -3.64
CA THR A 22 -18.82 15.58 -3.75
C THR A 22 -18.36 14.16 -3.40
N GLY A 23 -18.63 13.74 -2.17
CA GLY A 23 -18.43 12.34 -1.77
C GLY A 23 -19.22 11.41 -2.72
N LEU A 24 -18.63 10.27 -3.06
CA LEU A 24 -19.30 9.23 -3.84
C LEU A 24 -20.62 8.84 -3.14
N ASN A 25 -21.66 8.55 -3.93
CA ASN A 25 -22.87 7.96 -3.37
C ASN A 25 -22.51 6.58 -2.75
N GLU A 26 -23.12 6.19 -1.63
CA GLU A 26 -22.87 4.92 -0.94
C GLU A 26 -22.89 3.70 -1.88
N LYS A 27 -23.83 3.65 -2.84
CA LYS A 27 -23.88 2.56 -3.84
C LYS A 27 -22.70 2.58 -4.81
N GLU A 28 -22.21 3.77 -5.12
CA GLU A 28 -21.09 3.99 -6.03
C GLU A 28 -19.78 3.50 -5.40
N GLN A 29 -19.55 3.78 -4.11
CA GLN A 29 -18.36 3.30 -3.39
C GLN A 29 -18.25 1.76 -3.39
N ILE A 30 -19.33 1.05 -3.01
CA ILE A 30 -19.36 -0.43 -3.03
C ILE A 30 -19.06 -0.95 -4.44
N THR A 31 -19.66 -0.33 -5.46
CA THR A 31 -19.49 -0.75 -6.86
C THR A 31 -18.07 -0.54 -7.35
N VAL A 32 -17.46 0.61 -7.02
CA VAL A 32 -16.07 0.92 -7.36
C VAL A 32 -15.11 -0.08 -6.70
N VAL A 33 -15.28 -0.33 -5.40
CA VAL A 33 -14.43 -1.29 -4.67
C VAL A 33 -14.57 -2.70 -5.24
N PHE A 34 -15.81 -3.15 -5.48
CA PHE A 34 -16.10 -4.43 -6.10
C PHE A 34 -15.44 -4.60 -7.47
N ASN A 35 -15.60 -3.62 -8.37
CA ASN A 35 -15.03 -3.69 -9.72
C ASN A 35 -13.49 -3.71 -9.70
N LYS A 36 -12.87 -2.96 -8.80
CA LYS A 36 -11.41 -2.96 -8.64
C LYS A 36 -10.89 -4.30 -8.15
N LEU A 37 -11.62 -4.96 -7.24
CA LEU A 37 -11.29 -6.31 -6.77
C LEU A 37 -11.46 -7.35 -7.87
N VAL A 38 -12.57 -7.32 -8.62
CA VAL A 38 -12.78 -8.20 -9.79
C VAL A 38 -11.65 -8.04 -10.81
N ALA A 39 -11.26 -6.81 -11.12
CA ALA A 39 -10.14 -6.55 -12.02
C ALA A 39 -8.81 -7.10 -11.48
N ALA A 40 -8.60 -7.05 -10.16
CA ALA A 40 -7.40 -7.59 -9.52
C ALA A 40 -7.34 -9.12 -9.56
N TYR A 41 -8.49 -9.82 -9.58
CA TYR A 41 -8.52 -11.26 -9.82
C TYR A 41 -8.00 -11.65 -11.21
N GLY A 42 -8.20 -10.79 -12.23
CA GLY A 42 -7.67 -11.01 -13.58
C GLY A 42 -8.06 -12.35 -14.21
N ASN A 43 -9.13 -12.97 -13.71
CA ASN A 43 -9.55 -14.33 -14.05
C ASN A 43 -10.44 -14.31 -15.31
N SER A 44 -10.35 -15.33 -16.16
CA SER A 44 -11.23 -15.50 -17.33
C SER A 44 -12.67 -15.86 -16.95
N LYS A 45 -12.91 -16.31 -15.71
CA LYS A 45 -14.23 -16.53 -15.15
C LYS A 45 -15.01 -15.20 -15.04
N THR A 46 -16.21 -15.17 -15.61
CA THR A 46 -17.12 -14.01 -15.58
C THR A 46 -17.29 -13.48 -14.16
N ALA A 47 -17.36 -12.16 -13.97
CA ALA A 47 -17.60 -11.59 -12.65
C ALA A 47 -18.99 -12.00 -12.10
N PRO A 48 -19.13 -12.19 -10.77
CA PRO A 48 -20.44 -12.41 -10.17
C PRO A 48 -21.25 -11.10 -10.19
N ASN A 49 -22.59 -11.19 -10.11
CA ASN A 49 -23.44 -10.02 -9.97
C ASN A 49 -23.22 -9.35 -8.62
N LEU A 50 -23.30 -8.01 -8.58
CA LEU A 50 -23.30 -7.26 -7.33
C LEU A 50 -24.73 -6.85 -6.96
N LYS A 51 -25.18 -7.22 -5.75
CA LYS A 51 -26.48 -6.80 -5.22
C LYS A 51 -26.30 -6.05 -3.90
N ILE A 52 -26.70 -4.79 -3.87
CA ILE A 52 -26.67 -3.98 -2.63
C ILE A 52 -28.05 -4.04 -1.99
N THR A 53 -28.12 -4.51 -0.75
CA THR A 53 -29.37 -4.68 0.00
C THR A 53 -29.40 -3.77 1.22
N SER A 54 -30.60 -3.42 1.71
CA SER A 54 -30.78 -2.71 2.97
C SER A 54 -32.01 -3.29 3.67
N THR A 55 -31.83 -4.40 4.38
CA THR A 55 -32.93 -5.07 5.10
C THR A 55 -32.58 -5.15 6.58
N LYS A 56 -33.50 -4.72 7.46
CA LYS A 56 -33.34 -4.75 8.93
C LYS A 56 -33.11 -6.15 9.50
N GLU A 57 -33.42 -7.21 8.74
CA GLU A 57 -33.29 -8.61 9.16
C GLU A 57 -31.92 -9.22 8.86
N ARG A 58 -31.05 -8.53 8.12
CA ARG A 58 -29.78 -9.11 7.68
C ARG A 58 -28.75 -9.07 8.80
N ARG A 59 -28.26 -10.25 9.19
CA ARG A 59 -27.28 -10.44 10.28
C ARG A 59 -25.84 -10.60 9.81
N THR A 60 -25.53 -10.39 8.54
CA THR A 60 -24.16 -10.51 8.02
C THR A 60 -23.84 -9.39 7.02
N PRO A 61 -22.58 -8.92 6.99
CA PRO A 61 -22.18 -7.76 6.19
C PRO A 61 -22.21 -8.00 4.67
N ALA A 62 -21.80 -9.19 4.23
CA ALA A 62 -21.87 -9.63 2.85
C ALA A 62 -22.08 -11.15 2.80
N ILE A 63 -22.55 -11.64 1.65
CA ILE A 63 -22.75 -13.07 1.38
C ILE A 63 -22.63 -13.30 -0.13
N TYR A 64 -21.86 -14.30 -0.52
CA TYR A 64 -21.85 -14.89 -1.86
C TYR A 64 -22.99 -15.92 -2.04
N PHE A 65 -23.71 -15.81 -3.16
CA PHE A 65 -24.73 -16.74 -3.64
C PHE A 65 -24.31 -17.36 -4.99
N ALA A 66 -24.00 -18.65 -5.07
CA ALA A 66 -23.69 -19.42 -6.27
C ALA A 66 -24.87 -19.59 -7.24
N THR A 67 -26.11 -19.74 -6.73
CA THR A 67 -27.31 -20.02 -7.55
C THR A 67 -28.43 -18.99 -7.31
N PRO A 68 -29.33 -18.79 -8.29
CA PRO A 68 -29.30 -19.31 -9.66
C PRO A 68 -28.26 -18.63 -10.56
N VAL A 69 -27.82 -17.42 -10.20
CA VAL A 69 -26.73 -16.70 -10.85
C VAL A 69 -25.75 -16.26 -9.76
N PRO A 70 -24.43 -16.52 -9.92
CA PRO A 70 -23.42 -16.08 -8.96
C PRO A 70 -23.57 -14.61 -8.61
N THR A 71 -23.81 -14.30 -7.33
CA THR A 71 -24.13 -12.97 -6.85
C THR A 71 -23.46 -12.71 -5.51
N ILE A 72 -22.69 -11.63 -5.41
CA ILE A 72 -22.23 -11.09 -4.13
C ILE A 72 -23.24 -10.06 -3.65
N SER A 73 -23.88 -10.38 -2.53
CA SER A 73 -24.85 -9.50 -1.89
C SER A 73 -24.17 -8.76 -0.76
N VAL A 74 -24.17 -7.42 -0.78
CA VAL A 74 -23.56 -6.58 0.25
C VAL A 74 -24.66 -5.83 1.01
N ASP A 75 -24.62 -5.88 2.34
CA ASP A 75 -25.50 -5.06 3.17
C ASP A 75 -25.02 -3.60 3.16
N LYS A 76 -25.93 -2.68 2.87
CA LYS A 76 -25.63 -1.25 2.80
C LYS A 76 -25.08 -0.72 4.13
N ASN A 77 -25.51 -1.29 5.25
CA ASN A 77 -25.03 -0.88 6.57
C ASN A 77 -23.55 -1.16 6.81
N LEU A 78 -22.91 -2.05 6.03
CA LEU A 78 -21.47 -2.26 6.09
C LEU A 78 -20.70 -0.94 5.89
N LEU A 79 -21.20 -0.04 5.05
CA LEU A 79 -20.60 1.28 4.84
C LEU A 79 -20.60 2.15 6.09
N ILE A 80 -21.61 2.02 6.96
CA ILE A 80 -21.65 2.76 8.23
C ILE A 80 -20.46 2.36 9.12
N ILE A 81 -19.99 1.12 9.00
CA ILE A 81 -18.83 0.60 9.71
C ILE A 81 -17.54 1.05 9.00
N CYS A 82 -17.43 0.78 7.69
CA CYS A 82 -16.23 1.09 6.91
C CYS A 82 -15.90 2.59 6.88
N ASN A 83 -16.90 3.47 6.79
CA ASN A 83 -16.68 4.92 6.73
C ASN A 83 -16.08 5.49 8.03
N ARG A 84 -16.12 4.75 9.15
CA ARG A 84 -15.45 5.17 10.41
C ARG A 84 -13.94 5.13 10.32
N PHE A 85 -13.39 4.40 9.35
CA PHE A 85 -11.95 4.30 9.10
C PHE A 85 -11.41 5.47 8.26
N GLY A 86 -12.22 6.48 7.94
CA GLY A 86 -11.77 7.69 7.26
C GLY A 86 -11.12 7.39 5.91
N ALA A 87 -9.84 7.78 5.76
CA ALA A 87 -9.07 7.54 4.54
C ALA A 87 -8.93 6.05 4.18
N ASP A 88 -9.05 5.16 5.16
CA ASP A 88 -8.94 3.70 4.98
C ASP A 88 -10.31 3.02 4.79
N SER A 89 -11.39 3.78 4.62
CA SER A 89 -12.73 3.23 4.41
C SER A 89 -12.82 2.24 3.25
N ASP A 90 -12.18 2.52 2.11
CA ASP A 90 -12.19 1.61 0.97
C ASP A 90 -11.37 0.35 1.23
N SER A 91 -10.28 0.45 2.00
CA SER A 91 -9.50 -0.70 2.47
C SER A 91 -10.32 -1.56 3.44
N ALA A 92 -11.13 -0.94 4.30
CA ALA A 92 -12.04 -1.66 5.19
C ALA A 92 -13.10 -2.42 4.38
N LEU A 93 -13.71 -1.75 3.40
CA LEU A 93 -14.75 -2.32 2.55
C LEU A 93 -14.21 -3.45 1.67
N SER A 94 -12.99 -3.29 1.17
CA SER A 94 -12.38 -4.27 0.26
C SER A 94 -12.09 -5.60 0.94
N ILE A 95 -11.77 -5.62 2.25
CA ILE A 95 -11.56 -6.86 3.01
C ILE A 95 -12.78 -7.79 2.89
N ILE A 96 -13.97 -7.26 3.16
CA ILE A 96 -15.20 -8.05 3.21
C ILE A 96 -15.63 -8.48 1.81
N ILE A 97 -15.59 -7.58 0.83
CA ILE A 97 -15.96 -7.91 -0.54
C ILE A 97 -14.96 -8.92 -1.15
N ALA A 98 -13.67 -8.79 -0.86
CA ALA A 98 -12.64 -9.69 -1.36
C ALA A 98 -12.77 -11.11 -0.76
N HIS A 99 -13.20 -11.23 0.50
CA HIS A 99 -13.53 -12.51 1.12
C HIS A 99 -14.67 -13.23 0.36
N GLU A 100 -15.75 -12.53 0.05
CA GLU A 100 -16.85 -13.11 -0.74
C GLU A 100 -16.43 -13.45 -2.18
N LEU A 101 -15.59 -12.62 -2.80
CA LEU A 101 -14.99 -12.92 -4.10
C LEU A 101 -14.07 -14.14 -4.05
N ALA A 102 -13.37 -14.37 -2.93
CA ALA A 102 -12.57 -15.57 -2.74
C ALA A 102 -13.45 -16.82 -2.73
N HIS A 103 -14.61 -16.79 -2.08
CA HIS A 103 -15.57 -17.89 -2.20
C HIS A 103 -16.02 -18.13 -3.64
N TYR A 104 -16.28 -17.06 -4.40
CA TYR A 104 -16.69 -17.18 -5.80
C TYR A 104 -15.61 -17.77 -6.71
N TYR A 105 -14.39 -17.19 -6.69
CA TYR A 105 -13.33 -17.55 -7.62
C TYR A 105 -12.65 -18.89 -7.29
N ASN A 106 -12.81 -19.39 -6.07
CA ASN A 106 -12.32 -20.70 -5.65
C ASN A 106 -13.43 -21.77 -5.59
N ASP A 107 -14.60 -21.48 -6.16
CA ASP A 107 -15.71 -22.43 -6.28
C ASP A 107 -16.18 -23.02 -4.94
N HIS A 108 -16.17 -22.19 -3.88
CA HIS A 108 -16.72 -22.50 -2.56
C HIS A 108 -18.26 -22.48 -2.58
N THR A 109 -18.86 -23.25 -3.48
CA THR A 109 -20.30 -23.31 -3.77
C THR A 109 -21.18 -23.69 -2.58
N PHE A 110 -20.61 -24.23 -1.50
CA PHE A 110 -21.33 -24.68 -0.31
C PHE A 110 -21.75 -23.55 0.66
N CYS A 111 -21.06 -22.40 0.67
CA CYS A 111 -21.36 -21.31 1.62
C CYS A 111 -22.78 -20.74 1.42
N THR A 112 -23.35 -20.87 0.22
CA THR A 112 -24.75 -20.52 -0.07
C THR A 112 -25.76 -21.32 0.71
N ASP A 113 -25.55 -22.63 0.78
CA ASP A 113 -26.53 -23.58 1.30
C ASP A 113 -26.62 -23.44 2.83
N PHE A 114 -25.51 -23.09 3.47
CA PHE A 114 -25.46 -22.76 4.89
C PHE A 114 -26.15 -21.42 5.21
N ALA A 115 -25.88 -20.36 4.45
CA ALA A 115 -26.57 -19.07 4.63
C ALA A 115 -28.10 -19.21 4.44
N PHE A 116 -28.53 -20.12 3.54
CA PHE A 116 -29.92 -20.47 3.36
C PHE A 116 -30.50 -21.30 4.53
N ALA A 117 -29.74 -22.26 5.06
CA ALA A 117 -30.14 -23.13 6.18
C ALA A 117 -30.17 -22.41 7.55
N VAL A 118 -29.31 -21.41 7.79
CA VAL A 118 -29.43 -20.53 8.96
C VAL A 118 -30.72 -19.70 8.89
N ARG A 119 -31.23 -19.44 7.68
CA ARG A 119 -32.42 -18.61 7.42
C ARG A 119 -33.74 -19.38 7.51
N LYS A 120 -33.73 -20.70 7.30
CA LYS A 120 -34.90 -21.58 7.44
C LYS A 120 -34.61 -22.71 8.43
N LYS A 121 -35.38 -22.81 9.52
CA LYS A 121 -35.44 -24.00 10.39
C LYS A 121 -36.07 -25.21 9.65
N ASP A 122 -35.59 -25.57 8.46
CA ASP A 122 -36.07 -26.72 7.69
C ASP A 122 -35.17 -27.94 7.91
N ASN A 123 -35.73 -28.96 8.56
CA ASN A 123 -35.03 -30.19 9.00
C ASN A 123 -34.65 -31.15 7.86
N GLU A 124 -35.08 -30.88 6.62
CA GLU A 124 -34.80 -31.75 5.48
C GLU A 124 -33.44 -31.43 4.82
N PHE A 125 -33.07 -30.14 4.78
CA PHE A 125 -31.78 -29.67 4.22
C PHE A 125 -30.60 -29.83 5.20
N SER A 126 -30.89 -29.97 6.50
CA SER A 126 -29.87 -30.28 7.52
C SER A 126 -29.19 -31.64 7.32
N ASN A 127 -29.79 -32.54 6.55
CA ASN A 127 -29.17 -33.83 6.23
C ASN A 127 -28.12 -33.74 5.10
N LYS A 128 -28.15 -32.69 4.26
CA LYS A 128 -27.06 -32.39 3.30
C LYS A 128 -25.92 -31.61 3.96
N LEU A 129 -26.22 -30.81 4.99
CA LEU A 129 -25.21 -30.19 5.88
C LEU A 129 -24.32 -31.22 6.60
N LYS A 130 -24.76 -32.48 6.73
CA LYS A 130 -23.96 -33.58 7.28
C LYS A 130 -22.85 -34.11 6.35
N ALA A 131 -22.75 -33.63 5.10
CA ALA A 131 -21.81 -34.17 4.13
C ALA A 131 -20.40 -33.55 4.19
N LEU A 132 -20.23 -32.37 4.81
CA LEU A 132 -18.92 -31.75 5.07
C LEU A 132 -18.65 -31.73 6.57
N SER A 133 -17.45 -32.19 6.94
CA SER A 133 -16.96 -32.10 8.31
C SER A 133 -16.75 -30.65 8.73
N LYS A 134 -16.84 -30.39 10.04
CA LYS A 134 -16.51 -29.09 10.65
C LYS A 134 -15.15 -28.54 10.16
N ASN A 135 -14.19 -29.44 9.92
CA ASN A 135 -12.83 -29.11 9.50
C ASN A 135 -12.76 -28.61 8.06
N GLU A 136 -13.53 -29.18 7.14
CA GLU A 136 -13.55 -28.73 5.74
C GLU A 136 -14.14 -27.32 5.62
N LYS A 137 -15.17 -27.03 6.41
CA LYS A 137 -15.75 -25.69 6.48
C LYS A 137 -14.75 -24.66 7.02
N LEU A 138 -14.03 -25.02 8.09
CA LEU A 138 -12.98 -24.17 8.66
C LEU A 138 -11.88 -23.88 7.63
N ALA A 139 -11.47 -24.87 6.84
CA ALA A 139 -10.47 -24.71 5.79
C ALA A 139 -10.92 -23.75 4.69
N ILE A 140 -12.17 -23.89 4.22
CA ILE A 140 -12.78 -23.01 3.18
C ILE A 140 -12.82 -21.54 3.64
N GLU A 141 -13.23 -21.29 4.88
CA GLU A 141 -13.29 -19.94 5.46
C GLU A 141 -11.90 -19.34 5.66
N THR A 142 -10.96 -20.15 6.15
CA THR A 142 -9.55 -19.74 6.31
C THR A 142 -8.92 -19.37 4.96
N GLU A 143 -9.21 -20.17 3.93
CA GLU A 143 -8.76 -19.89 2.56
C GLU A 143 -9.38 -18.59 2.02
N ALA A 144 -10.67 -18.36 2.27
CA ALA A 144 -11.35 -17.13 1.86
C ALA A 144 -10.82 -15.89 2.59
N ASP A 145 -10.53 -15.97 3.89
CA ASP A 145 -9.87 -14.90 4.66
C ASP A 145 -8.48 -14.59 4.09
N HIS A 146 -7.66 -15.62 3.87
CA HIS A 146 -6.31 -15.45 3.33
C HIS A 146 -6.36 -14.87 1.92
N LYS A 147 -7.08 -15.48 0.97
CA LYS A 147 -7.16 -15.00 -0.42
C LYS A 147 -7.83 -13.64 -0.50
N GLY A 148 -8.86 -13.38 0.30
CA GLY A 148 -9.53 -12.08 0.35
C GLY A 148 -8.56 -10.95 0.73
N LEU A 149 -7.75 -11.15 1.77
CA LEU A 149 -6.70 -10.20 2.18
C LEU A 149 -5.68 -9.96 1.06
N PHE A 150 -5.23 -11.03 0.40
CA PHE A 150 -4.31 -10.93 -0.73
C PHE A 150 -4.92 -10.10 -1.85
N TYR A 151 -6.10 -10.46 -2.35
CA TYR A 151 -6.74 -9.76 -3.47
C TYR A 151 -7.16 -8.32 -3.14
N SER A 152 -7.42 -8.03 -1.87
CA SER A 152 -7.54 -6.65 -1.38
C SER A 152 -6.24 -5.86 -1.63
N CYS A 153 -5.09 -6.42 -1.28
CA CYS A 153 -3.78 -5.83 -1.60
C CYS A 153 -3.55 -5.73 -3.12
N MET A 154 -3.94 -6.77 -3.89
CA MET A 154 -3.80 -6.76 -5.34
C MET A 154 -4.64 -5.68 -6.01
N ALA A 155 -5.76 -5.29 -5.42
CA ALA A 155 -6.54 -4.14 -5.85
C ALA A 155 -5.93 -2.81 -5.40
N GLY A 156 -4.78 -2.82 -4.73
CA GLY A 156 -4.07 -1.62 -4.25
C GLY A 156 -4.63 -1.04 -2.95
N TYR A 157 -5.34 -1.84 -2.15
CA TYR A 157 -5.80 -1.47 -0.82
C TYR A 157 -4.79 -1.90 0.26
N LYS A 158 -5.03 -1.44 1.50
CA LYS A 158 -4.14 -1.62 2.65
C LYS A 158 -4.90 -2.30 3.79
N PRO A 159 -5.22 -3.61 3.68
CA PRO A 159 -6.17 -4.24 4.56
C PRO A 159 -5.65 -4.54 5.97
N PHE A 160 -4.34 -4.74 6.14
CA PHE A 160 -3.81 -5.43 7.31
C PHE A 160 -3.92 -4.66 8.63
N ASP A 161 -3.64 -3.36 8.62
CA ASP A 161 -3.73 -2.52 9.82
C ASP A 161 -5.20 -2.24 10.20
N VAL A 162 -6.10 -2.25 9.22
CA VAL A 162 -7.54 -2.00 9.38
C VAL A 162 -8.29 -3.23 9.88
N TYR A 163 -7.84 -4.43 9.49
CA TYR A 163 -8.56 -5.68 9.69
C TYR A 163 -8.96 -5.97 11.14
N PRO A 164 -8.07 -5.85 12.17
CA PRO A 164 -8.42 -6.24 13.52
C PRO A 164 -9.57 -5.42 14.12
N GLU A 165 -9.54 -4.09 13.91
CA GLU A 165 -10.57 -3.17 14.39
C GLU A 165 -11.87 -3.30 13.60
N LEU A 166 -11.76 -3.48 12.27
CA LEU A 166 -12.92 -3.72 11.41
C LEU A 166 -13.66 -4.99 11.84
N LEU A 167 -12.93 -6.07 12.12
CA LEU A 167 -13.50 -7.34 12.54
C LEU A 167 -14.31 -7.18 13.83
N ASP A 168 -13.75 -6.50 14.84
CA ASP A 168 -14.47 -6.24 16.09
C ASP A 168 -15.72 -5.37 15.86
N ALA A 169 -15.62 -4.34 15.03
CA ALA A 169 -16.74 -3.46 14.70
C ALA A 169 -17.87 -4.22 13.98
N ILE A 170 -17.54 -5.12 13.06
CA ILE A 170 -18.52 -5.96 12.36
C ILE A 170 -19.22 -6.91 13.32
N TYR A 171 -18.48 -7.62 14.18
CA TYR A 171 -19.07 -8.54 15.14
C TYR A 171 -20.02 -7.83 16.11
N ASN A 172 -19.64 -6.63 16.55
CA ASN A 172 -20.49 -5.82 17.43
C ASN A 172 -21.74 -5.31 16.71
N TYR A 173 -21.61 -4.79 15.49
CA TYR A 173 -22.74 -4.20 14.76
C TYR A 173 -23.78 -5.25 14.31
N TYR A 174 -23.31 -6.42 13.87
CA TYR A 174 -24.16 -7.50 13.37
C TYR A 174 -24.53 -8.55 14.44
N GLU A 175 -24.10 -8.35 15.69
CA GLU A 175 -24.31 -9.28 16.81
C GLU A 175 -23.88 -10.72 16.47
N LEU A 176 -22.70 -10.85 15.83
CA LEU A 176 -22.18 -12.15 15.40
C LEU A 176 -21.66 -12.95 16.60
N VAL A 177 -22.02 -14.23 16.64
CA VAL A 177 -21.56 -15.16 17.69
C VAL A 177 -20.14 -15.62 17.38
N ASP A 178 -19.21 -15.33 18.29
CA ASP A 178 -17.84 -15.85 18.25
C ASP A 178 -17.83 -17.27 18.83
N SER A 179 -18.03 -18.28 17.98
CA SER A 179 -18.09 -19.68 18.38
C SER A 179 -17.41 -20.60 17.36
N ASP A 180 -16.77 -21.65 17.86
CA ASP A 180 -16.11 -22.67 17.05
C ASP A 180 -17.13 -23.70 16.52
N ASN A 181 -18.04 -23.24 15.65
CA ASN A 181 -19.06 -24.07 14.99
C ASN A 181 -18.77 -24.23 13.48
N GLY A 182 -17.51 -24.51 13.15
CA GLY A 182 -17.04 -24.65 11.77
C GLY A 182 -16.71 -23.34 11.07
N TYR A 183 -16.48 -22.27 11.85
CA TYR A 183 -15.95 -20.99 11.40
C TYR A 183 -14.73 -20.63 12.25
N PRO A 184 -13.74 -19.92 11.68
CA PRO A 184 -12.68 -19.35 12.49
C PRO A 184 -13.26 -18.34 13.49
N THR A 185 -12.82 -18.43 14.74
CA THR A 185 -13.08 -17.45 15.80
C THR A 185 -12.44 -16.10 15.47
N LYS A 186 -12.85 -15.02 16.15
CA LYS A 186 -12.22 -13.69 15.96
C LYS A 186 -10.70 -13.73 16.19
N LYS A 187 -10.26 -14.50 17.18
CA LYS A 187 -8.84 -14.67 17.50
C LYS A 187 -8.10 -15.35 16.34
N GLU A 188 -8.67 -16.40 15.77
CA GLU A 188 -8.09 -17.11 14.63
C GLU A 188 -8.06 -16.23 13.37
N ARG A 189 -9.12 -15.49 13.08
CA ARG A 189 -9.15 -14.52 11.96
C ARG A 189 -8.07 -13.45 12.09
N LYS A 190 -7.85 -12.91 13.29
CA LYS A 190 -6.75 -11.96 13.56
C LYS A 190 -5.38 -12.59 13.38
N ALA A 191 -5.20 -13.87 13.74
CA ALA A 191 -3.97 -14.61 13.46
C ALA A 191 -3.76 -14.86 11.96
N ILE A 192 -4.81 -15.22 11.21
CA ILE A 192 -4.77 -15.36 9.74
C ILE A 192 -4.36 -14.03 9.09
N ASN A 193 -4.90 -12.90 9.57
CA ASN A 193 -4.51 -11.57 9.10
C ASN A 193 -2.99 -11.33 9.26
N LEU A 194 -2.44 -11.62 10.44
CA LEU A 194 -1.01 -11.46 10.70
C LEU A 194 -0.15 -12.35 9.81
N GLN A 195 -0.55 -13.61 9.61
CA GLN A 195 0.15 -14.54 8.72
C GLN A 195 0.13 -14.07 7.27
N ALA A 196 -1.03 -13.61 6.79
CA ALA A 196 -1.17 -13.06 5.44
C ALA A 196 -0.31 -11.80 5.25
N GLN A 197 -0.23 -10.93 6.26
CA GLN A 197 0.63 -9.73 6.25
C GLN A 197 2.11 -10.11 6.13
N GLN A 198 2.57 -11.04 6.98
CA GLN A 198 3.95 -11.54 6.93
C GLN A 198 4.27 -12.10 5.55
N LYS A 199 3.35 -12.89 4.97
CA LYS A 199 3.57 -13.49 3.66
C LYS A 199 3.63 -12.44 2.54
N ILE A 200 2.78 -11.42 2.58
CA ILE A 200 2.84 -10.31 1.62
C ILE A 200 4.18 -9.56 1.73
N ASN A 201 4.68 -9.33 2.94
CA ASN A 201 5.97 -8.68 3.15
C ASN A 201 7.13 -9.51 2.57
N GLU A 202 7.15 -10.83 2.80
CA GLU A 202 8.13 -11.73 2.17
C GLU A 202 8.11 -11.64 0.64
N LEU A 203 6.92 -11.67 0.04
CA LEU A 203 6.76 -11.56 -1.41
C LEU A 203 7.18 -10.17 -1.91
N TYR A 204 6.92 -9.10 -1.16
CA TYR A 204 7.40 -7.77 -1.51
C TYR A 204 8.92 -7.67 -1.49
N MET A 205 9.58 -8.28 -0.50
CA MET A 205 11.05 -8.34 -0.45
C MET A 205 11.62 -9.11 -1.64
N LEU A 206 11.02 -10.25 -1.99
CA LEU A 206 11.40 -11.02 -3.19
C LEU A 206 11.25 -10.21 -4.49
N PHE A 207 10.23 -9.34 -4.56
CA PHE A 207 10.06 -8.40 -5.69
C PHE A 207 11.19 -7.37 -5.75
N LEU A 208 11.57 -6.78 -4.62
CA LEU A 208 12.71 -5.85 -4.55
C LEU A 208 14.03 -6.53 -4.90
N GLU A 209 14.25 -7.77 -4.46
CA GLU A 209 15.41 -8.58 -4.83
C GLU A 209 15.45 -8.85 -6.34
N GLY A 210 14.31 -9.18 -6.96
CA GLY A 210 14.20 -9.37 -8.41
C GLY A 210 14.57 -8.10 -9.18
N ILE A 211 14.11 -6.92 -8.72
CA ILE A 211 14.52 -5.63 -9.29
C ILE A 211 16.03 -5.42 -9.13
N ALA A 212 16.57 -5.66 -7.94
CA ALA A 212 18.00 -5.48 -7.66
C ALA A 212 18.87 -6.41 -8.51
N ALA A 213 18.46 -7.66 -8.70
CA ALA A 213 19.13 -8.62 -9.58
C ALA A 213 19.12 -8.17 -11.04
N ASN A 214 17.96 -7.70 -11.54
CA ASN A 214 17.85 -7.18 -12.90
C ASN A 214 18.77 -5.97 -13.13
N ASN A 215 18.81 -5.03 -12.18
CA ASN A 215 19.68 -3.85 -12.25
C ASN A 215 21.18 -4.20 -12.22
N LYS A 216 21.55 -5.31 -11.59
CA LYS A 216 22.92 -5.84 -11.58
C LYS A 216 23.27 -6.65 -12.83
N GLY A 217 22.30 -6.91 -13.71
CA GLY A 217 22.48 -7.76 -14.89
C GLY A 217 22.45 -9.27 -14.58
N ASP A 218 22.09 -9.64 -13.34
CA ASP A 218 21.81 -11.02 -12.93
C ASP A 218 20.37 -11.39 -13.31
N TYR A 219 20.20 -11.64 -14.61
CA TYR A 219 18.88 -11.93 -15.15
C TYR A 219 18.37 -13.32 -14.77
N ASP A 220 19.24 -14.26 -14.39
CA ASP A 220 18.83 -15.59 -13.94
C ASP A 220 18.12 -15.51 -12.59
N GLN A 221 18.72 -14.80 -11.62
CA GLN A 221 18.07 -14.58 -10.33
C GLN A 221 16.79 -13.74 -10.50
N ALA A 222 16.82 -12.69 -11.32
CA ALA A 222 15.62 -11.87 -11.56
C ALA A 222 14.46 -12.70 -12.13
N ILE A 223 14.73 -13.55 -13.14
CA ILE A 223 13.73 -14.46 -13.73
C ILE A 223 13.16 -15.40 -12.67
N SER A 224 14.02 -16.06 -11.89
CA SER A 224 13.59 -16.98 -10.83
C SER A 224 12.69 -16.28 -9.81
N ASN A 225 13.08 -15.10 -9.34
CA ASN A 225 12.31 -14.34 -8.36
C ASN A 225 10.93 -13.94 -8.90
N PHE A 226 10.85 -13.44 -10.14
CA PHE A 226 9.55 -13.07 -10.74
C PHE A 226 8.69 -14.28 -11.13
N GLU A 227 9.28 -15.43 -11.45
CA GLU A 227 8.55 -16.70 -11.63
C GLU A 227 7.95 -17.20 -10.32
N THR A 228 8.74 -17.24 -9.25
CA THR A 228 8.25 -17.57 -7.90
C THR A 228 7.16 -16.59 -7.47
N LEU A 229 7.33 -15.29 -7.70
CA LEU A 229 6.27 -14.33 -7.41
C LEU A 229 4.99 -14.65 -8.17
N ASN A 230 5.07 -14.98 -9.47
CA ASN A 230 3.89 -15.33 -10.25
C ASN A 230 3.25 -16.68 -9.85
N SER A 231 3.99 -17.60 -9.23
CA SER A 231 3.37 -18.85 -8.71
C SER A 231 2.50 -18.62 -7.48
N TYR A 232 2.81 -17.59 -6.68
CA TYR A 232 1.97 -17.18 -5.54
C TYR A 232 0.97 -16.07 -5.91
N PHE A 233 1.43 -15.13 -6.72
CA PHE A 233 0.80 -13.84 -7.00
C PHE A 233 1.10 -13.39 -8.43
N PRO A 234 0.27 -13.84 -9.39
CA PRO A 234 0.31 -13.32 -10.76
C PRO A 234 -0.05 -11.84 -10.78
N SER A 235 0.82 -10.99 -11.34
CA SER A 235 0.54 -9.55 -11.43
C SER A 235 1.19 -8.91 -12.65
N ARG A 236 0.65 -7.76 -13.08
CA ARG A 236 1.16 -7.05 -14.25
C ARG A 236 2.62 -6.65 -14.09
N GLU A 237 3.02 -6.21 -12.90
CA GLU A 237 4.38 -5.77 -12.58
C GLU A 237 5.34 -6.95 -12.58
N ASN A 238 4.92 -8.10 -12.04
CA ASN A 238 5.72 -9.33 -12.06
C ASN A 238 5.91 -9.84 -13.49
N TYR A 239 4.85 -9.89 -14.31
CA TYR A 239 4.96 -10.30 -15.71
C TYR A 239 5.75 -9.31 -16.57
N ASN A 240 5.58 -8.00 -16.36
CA ASN A 240 6.39 -6.98 -17.03
C ASN A 240 7.87 -7.19 -16.72
N ASN A 241 8.21 -7.31 -15.44
CA ASN A 241 9.59 -7.42 -15.00
C ASN A 241 10.23 -8.76 -15.40
N LEU A 242 9.46 -9.85 -15.36
CA LEU A 242 9.87 -11.15 -15.90
C LEU A 242 10.14 -11.07 -17.40
N GLY A 243 9.26 -10.40 -18.16
CA GLY A 243 9.44 -10.18 -19.59
C GLY A 243 10.72 -9.40 -19.89
N VAL A 244 10.91 -8.26 -19.22
CA VAL A 244 12.13 -7.44 -19.33
C VAL A 244 13.38 -8.24 -19.00
N SER A 245 13.38 -8.99 -17.89
CA SER A 245 14.53 -9.81 -17.46
C SER A 245 14.88 -10.86 -18.52
N ARG A 246 13.88 -11.57 -19.07
CA ARG A 246 14.07 -12.54 -20.16
C ARG A 246 14.58 -11.88 -21.44
N THR A 247 14.04 -10.72 -21.82
CA THR A 247 14.48 -9.99 -23.02
C THR A 247 15.92 -9.51 -22.85
N LEU A 248 16.28 -8.92 -21.71
CA LEU A 248 17.64 -8.48 -21.43
C LEU A 248 18.63 -9.65 -21.40
N LYS A 249 18.23 -10.80 -20.85
CA LYS A 249 19.02 -12.04 -20.94
C LYS A 249 19.21 -12.48 -22.40
N ALA A 250 18.15 -12.48 -23.20
CA ALA A 250 18.22 -12.86 -24.60
C ALA A 250 19.12 -11.92 -25.42
N LEU A 251 19.14 -10.62 -25.11
CA LEU A 251 20.00 -9.65 -25.77
C LEU A 251 21.50 -9.95 -25.59
N LYS A 252 21.92 -10.64 -24.52
CA LYS A 252 23.31 -11.11 -24.35
C LYS A 252 23.75 -12.09 -25.46
N TYR A 253 22.80 -12.77 -26.10
CA TYR A 253 23.05 -13.74 -27.17
C TYR A 253 22.75 -13.18 -28.56
N LYS A 254 22.22 -11.96 -28.66
CA LYS A 254 21.88 -11.35 -29.93
C LYS A 254 23.16 -10.94 -30.67
N PRO A 255 23.41 -11.43 -31.91
CA PRO A 255 24.52 -10.94 -32.70
C PRO A 255 24.35 -9.45 -33.01
N LEU A 256 25.45 -8.70 -32.88
CA LEU A 256 25.50 -7.28 -33.20
C LEU A 256 25.88 -7.10 -34.68
N SER A 257 25.11 -6.28 -35.41
CA SER A 257 25.56 -5.78 -36.71
C SER A 257 26.71 -4.80 -36.53
N ARG A 258 27.48 -4.56 -37.59
CA ARG A 258 28.58 -3.58 -37.57
C ARG A 258 28.07 -2.18 -37.23
N GLU A 259 26.88 -1.82 -37.71
CA GLU A 259 26.23 -0.54 -37.47
C GLU A 259 25.83 -0.38 -35.99
N ALA A 260 25.28 -1.44 -35.39
CA ALA A 260 24.90 -1.47 -33.99
C ALA A 260 26.13 -1.41 -33.07
N TYR A 261 27.21 -2.12 -33.44
CA TYR A 261 28.48 -2.05 -32.71
C TYR A 261 29.09 -0.64 -32.75
N LYS A 262 29.04 0.05 -33.91
CA LYS A 262 29.57 1.41 -34.06
C LYS A 262 28.69 2.49 -33.41
N ASN A 263 27.40 2.24 -33.24
CA ASN A 263 26.43 3.24 -32.76
C ASN A 263 25.50 2.65 -31.68
N PRO A 264 26.03 2.13 -30.56
CA PRO A 264 25.24 1.35 -29.59
C PRO A 264 24.01 2.11 -29.07
N GLU A 265 24.16 3.42 -28.80
CA GLU A 265 23.06 4.27 -28.33
C GLU A 265 21.86 4.32 -29.29
N ARG A 266 22.09 4.26 -30.61
CA ARG A 266 21.00 4.28 -31.62
C ARG A 266 20.18 2.99 -31.64
N PHE A 267 20.73 1.91 -31.08
CA PHE A 267 20.13 0.58 -31.08
C PHE A 267 19.83 0.10 -29.65
N SER A 268 19.80 1.02 -28.69
CA SER A 268 19.37 0.72 -27.32
C SER A 268 17.86 0.48 -27.27
N TYR A 269 17.45 -0.64 -26.70
CA TYR A 269 16.03 -0.95 -26.48
C TYR A 269 15.57 -0.35 -25.15
N PRO A 270 14.51 0.47 -25.13
CA PRO A 270 14.04 1.14 -23.92
C PRO A 270 13.19 0.20 -23.03
N LEU A 271 13.77 -0.92 -22.60
CA LEU A 271 13.12 -1.91 -21.74
C LEU A 271 13.09 -1.39 -20.29
N GLY A 272 11.89 -1.25 -19.72
CA GLY A 272 11.69 -0.65 -18.40
C GLY A 272 11.13 -1.62 -17.37
N ILE A 273 11.79 -1.70 -16.21
CA ILE A 273 11.27 -2.38 -15.02
C ILE A 273 10.22 -1.50 -14.34
N ASP A 274 9.11 -2.11 -13.93
CA ASP A 274 8.15 -1.51 -13.01
C ASP A 274 8.69 -1.66 -11.58
N THR A 275 8.95 -0.54 -10.93
CA THR A 275 9.47 -0.50 -9.54
C THR A 275 8.36 -0.41 -8.50
N ASN A 276 7.11 -0.23 -8.94
CA ASN A 276 5.96 -0.10 -8.06
C ASN A 276 5.21 -1.43 -8.01
N SER A 277 5.21 -2.06 -6.83
CA SER A 277 4.39 -3.25 -6.58
C SER A 277 3.20 -2.91 -5.71
N ARG A 278 2.05 -3.53 -6.01
CA ARG A 278 0.87 -3.47 -5.14
C ARG A 278 1.03 -4.29 -3.86
N LEU A 279 2.07 -5.13 -3.79
CA LEU A 279 2.48 -5.79 -2.55
C LEU A 279 3.06 -4.81 -1.53
N LYS A 280 3.44 -3.59 -1.94
CA LYS A 280 3.93 -2.56 -1.04
C LYS A 280 2.83 -2.14 -0.07
N GLN A 281 2.85 -2.71 1.12
CA GLN A 281 1.99 -2.31 2.22
C GLN A 281 2.60 -1.12 2.97
N PRO A 282 1.80 -0.32 3.71
CA PRO A 282 2.33 0.53 4.75
C PRO A 282 3.14 -0.37 5.67
N SER A 283 4.42 -0.09 5.79
CA SER A 283 5.23 -0.88 6.68
C SER A 283 4.80 -0.57 8.11
N GLN A 284 4.44 -1.60 8.88
CA GLN A 284 4.45 -1.50 10.35
C GLN A 284 5.85 -1.11 10.87
N GLU A 285 6.89 -1.19 10.03
CA GLU A 285 8.25 -0.69 10.29
C GLU A 285 8.33 0.83 10.54
N ARG A 286 7.25 1.60 10.38
CA ARG A 286 7.20 2.98 10.93
C ARG A 286 6.76 3.07 12.38
N SER A 287 6.30 1.98 12.98
CA SER A 287 6.41 1.83 14.42
C SER A 287 7.79 1.23 14.67
N LEU A 288 8.82 2.07 14.73
CA LEU A 288 10.10 1.63 15.29
C LEU A 288 9.77 1.03 16.65
N ASP A 289 9.97 -0.27 16.81
CA ASP A 289 10.05 -0.80 18.17
C ASP A 289 11.21 -0.08 18.88
N GLU A 290 11.15 0.00 20.20
CA GLU A 290 12.11 0.79 20.98
C GLU A 290 13.56 0.36 20.69
N ALA A 291 13.78 -0.92 20.42
CA ALA A 291 15.06 -1.48 20.03
C ALA A 291 15.57 -0.94 18.68
N SER A 292 14.69 -0.82 17.67
CA SER A 292 15.06 -0.28 16.36
C SER A 292 15.39 1.20 16.42
N TYR A 293 14.67 1.97 17.26
CA TYR A 293 14.99 3.38 17.50
C TYR A 293 16.34 3.52 18.19
N GLN A 294 16.60 2.72 19.24
CA GLN A 294 17.89 2.72 19.94
C GLN A 294 19.05 2.36 19.01
N LEU A 295 18.88 1.38 18.11
CA LEU A 295 19.89 1.02 17.13
C LEU A 295 20.17 2.15 16.14
N MET A 296 19.12 2.81 15.61
CA MET A 296 19.26 3.98 14.75
C MET A 296 20.05 5.08 15.45
N GLU A 297 19.70 5.41 16.70
CA GLU A 297 20.37 6.45 17.47
C GLU A 297 21.85 6.11 17.75
N ASP A 298 22.17 4.85 18.11
CA ASP A 298 23.55 4.40 18.30
C ASP A 298 24.38 4.53 17.01
N LEU A 299 23.83 4.09 15.88
CA LEU A 299 24.50 4.20 14.58
C LEU A 299 24.77 5.66 14.20
N LEU A 300 23.80 6.55 14.41
CA LEU A 300 23.96 7.99 14.14
C LEU A 300 25.00 8.63 15.06
N LYS A 301 25.04 8.28 16.35
CA LYS A 301 26.09 8.76 17.28
C LYS A 301 27.49 8.27 16.91
N ARG A 302 27.61 7.05 16.38
CA ARG A 302 28.89 6.54 15.85
C ARG A 302 29.28 7.28 14.57
N ALA A 303 28.35 7.47 13.64
CA ALA A 303 28.58 8.24 12.42
C ALA A 303 29.01 9.69 12.72
N GLN A 304 28.42 10.31 13.75
CA GLN A 304 28.84 11.63 14.23
C GLN A 304 30.34 11.64 14.57
N LYS A 305 30.80 10.69 15.40
CA LYS A 305 32.22 10.56 15.79
C LYS A 305 33.13 10.32 14.58
N ASP A 306 32.69 9.51 13.62
CA ASP A 306 33.46 9.23 12.42
C ASP A 306 33.62 10.47 11.53
N PHE A 307 32.56 11.27 11.35
CA PHE A 307 32.64 12.52 10.59
C PHE A 307 33.43 13.61 11.33
N GLU A 308 33.28 13.73 12.65
CA GLU A 308 34.13 14.59 13.48
C GLU A 308 35.60 14.19 13.36
N LYS A 309 35.89 12.89 13.35
CA LYS A 309 37.25 12.39 13.13
C LYS A 309 37.76 12.73 11.74
N ALA A 310 36.96 12.59 10.69
CA ALA A 310 37.32 12.96 9.33
C ALA A 310 37.65 14.46 9.23
N ILE A 311 36.84 15.33 9.84
CA ILE A 311 37.09 16.78 9.91
C ILE A 311 38.38 17.08 10.69
N SER A 312 38.67 16.33 11.77
CA SER A 312 39.92 16.51 12.53
C SER A 312 41.18 16.14 11.74
N LEU A 313 41.05 15.27 10.72
CA LEU A 313 42.15 14.84 9.87
C LEU A 313 42.38 15.81 8.69
N ASP A 314 41.29 16.42 8.19
CA ASP A 314 41.30 17.45 7.15
C ASP A 314 40.14 18.42 7.41
N ASP A 315 40.46 19.60 7.94
CA ASP A 315 39.49 20.63 8.30
C ASP A 315 38.88 21.33 7.07
N THR A 316 39.42 21.08 5.88
CA THR A 316 38.90 21.57 4.59
C THR A 316 37.98 20.58 3.89
N TYR A 317 37.77 19.38 4.46
CA TYR A 317 37.00 18.31 3.84
C TYR A 317 35.48 18.53 3.91
N THR A 318 34.96 19.37 3.00
CA THR A 318 33.56 19.84 2.92
C THR A 318 32.52 18.73 3.07
N GLN A 319 32.76 17.56 2.47
CA GLN A 319 31.80 16.46 2.46
C GLN A 319 31.48 15.96 3.88
N SER A 320 32.46 15.94 4.78
CA SER A 320 32.24 15.51 6.17
C SER A 320 31.44 16.53 6.97
N TYR A 321 31.56 17.83 6.70
CA TYR A 321 30.70 18.84 7.33
C TYR A 321 29.23 18.68 6.89
N ILE A 322 29.00 18.44 5.60
CA ILE A 322 27.65 18.20 5.07
C ILE A 322 27.06 16.91 5.66
N ASN A 323 27.85 15.83 5.69
CA ASN A 323 27.40 14.56 6.25
C ASN A 323 27.13 14.68 7.76
N LEU A 324 27.97 15.39 8.50
CA LEU A 324 27.78 15.66 9.92
C LEU A 324 26.54 16.52 10.18
N ALA A 325 26.26 17.50 9.33
CA ALA A 325 25.00 18.26 9.39
C ALA A 325 23.77 17.37 9.17
N CYS A 326 23.84 16.42 8.23
CA CYS A 326 22.79 15.42 8.05
C CYS A 326 22.59 14.55 9.30
N VAL A 327 23.67 14.12 9.96
CA VAL A 327 23.59 13.34 11.19
C VAL A 327 22.95 14.14 12.33
N PHE A 328 23.32 15.42 12.48
CA PHE A 328 22.67 16.30 13.46
C PHE A 328 21.18 16.47 13.20
N GLU A 329 20.76 16.67 11.94
CA GLU A 329 19.35 16.70 11.56
C GLU A 329 18.62 15.41 11.93
N LEU A 330 19.19 14.26 11.59
CA LEU A 330 18.59 12.95 11.86
C LEU A 330 18.49 12.64 13.36
N LEU A 331 19.35 13.23 14.18
CA LEU A 331 19.29 13.18 15.65
C LEU A 331 18.34 14.25 16.25
N GLY A 332 17.61 15.00 15.43
CA GLY A 332 16.68 16.05 15.86
C GLY A 332 17.35 17.34 16.32
N ASN A 333 18.62 17.56 15.98
CA ASN A 333 19.37 18.75 16.35
C ASN A 333 19.60 19.67 15.14
N SER A 334 18.52 20.32 14.71
CA SER A 334 18.53 21.18 13.53
C SER A 334 19.42 22.42 13.64
N MET A 335 19.57 22.96 14.85
CA MET A 335 20.49 24.07 15.08
C MET A 335 21.95 23.66 14.89
N ALA A 336 22.34 22.47 15.36
CA ALA A 336 23.70 21.96 15.15
C ALA A 336 23.95 21.64 13.67
N ALA A 337 22.96 21.15 12.93
CA ALA A 337 23.07 20.95 11.50
C ALA A 337 23.37 22.26 10.75
N ILE A 338 22.61 23.32 11.04
CA ILE A 338 22.84 24.66 10.49
C ILE A 338 24.22 25.19 10.89
N GLY A 339 24.57 25.06 12.18
CA GLY A 339 25.87 25.46 12.71
C GLY A 339 27.02 24.80 11.94
N LYS A 340 26.92 23.50 11.70
CA LYS A 340 27.95 22.74 11.02
C LYS A 340 28.14 23.16 9.56
N ILE A 341 27.06 23.49 8.85
CA ILE A 341 27.17 24.07 7.50
C ILE A 341 27.76 25.48 7.55
N ASN A 342 27.44 26.28 8.57
CA ASN A 342 27.97 27.64 8.70
C ASN A 342 29.48 27.69 8.97
N GLU A 343 30.09 26.59 9.43
CA GLU A 343 31.55 26.45 9.55
C GLU A 343 32.26 26.37 8.20
N LEU A 344 31.56 25.99 7.12
CA LEU A 344 32.13 25.92 5.78
C LEU A 344 32.44 27.32 5.22
N PRO A 345 33.43 27.47 4.33
CA PRO A 345 33.60 28.66 3.50
C PRO A 345 32.31 29.04 2.77
N LYS A 346 32.05 30.35 2.61
CA LYS A 346 30.80 30.87 2.01
C LYS A 346 30.46 30.29 0.64
N GLU A 347 31.47 30.03 -0.18
CA GLU A 347 31.29 29.41 -1.49
C GLU A 347 30.77 27.96 -1.39
N GLN A 348 31.24 27.20 -0.40
CA GLN A 348 30.84 25.82 -0.17
C GLN A 348 29.46 25.70 0.48
N GLN A 349 29.07 26.69 1.29
CA GLN A 349 27.70 26.80 1.84
C GLN A 349 26.63 26.85 0.74
N ASN A 350 26.97 27.39 -0.43
CA ASN A 350 26.06 27.51 -1.58
C ASN A 350 26.01 26.26 -2.46
N SER A 351 26.77 25.20 -2.12
CA SER A 351 26.66 23.93 -2.84
C SER A 351 25.24 23.35 -2.71
N ARG A 352 24.76 22.67 -3.76
CA ARG A 352 23.42 22.07 -3.78
C ARG A 352 23.15 21.16 -2.58
N ALA A 353 24.17 20.43 -2.12
CA ALA A 353 24.07 19.54 -0.97
C ALA A 353 23.97 20.30 0.37
N ALA A 354 24.82 21.32 0.58
CA ALA A 354 24.77 22.17 1.78
C ALA A 354 23.44 22.94 1.88
N GLN A 355 22.97 23.51 0.76
CA GLN A 355 21.68 24.20 0.70
C GLN A 355 20.50 23.25 0.98
N ARG A 356 20.55 22.02 0.46
CA ARG A 356 19.48 21.03 0.70
C ARG A 356 19.35 20.67 2.18
N ILE A 357 20.45 20.43 2.88
CA ILE A 357 20.40 20.11 4.31
C ILE A 357 20.01 21.34 5.16
N LEU A 358 20.44 22.55 4.78
CA LEU A 358 19.96 23.79 5.41
C LEU A 358 18.45 23.97 5.27
N ALA A 359 17.88 23.71 4.10
CA ALA A 359 16.43 23.82 3.89
C ALA A 359 15.65 22.84 4.76
N ILE A 360 16.12 21.60 4.89
CA ILE A 360 15.53 20.59 5.79
C ILE A 360 15.59 21.09 7.24
N ALA A 361 16.75 21.59 7.68
CA ALA A 361 16.93 22.08 9.03
C ALA A 361 16.08 23.32 9.36
N TYR A 362 15.96 24.26 8.42
CA TYR A 362 15.06 25.40 8.59
C TYR A 362 13.60 24.98 8.67
N TYR A 363 13.18 24.02 7.84
CA TYR A 363 11.81 23.50 7.89
C TYR A 363 11.50 22.86 9.25
N ASN A 364 12.41 22.03 9.76
CA ASN A 364 12.24 21.36 11.06
C ASN A 364 12.31 22.32 12.26
N LEU A 365 12.83 23.54 12.07
CA LEU A 365 12.79 24.64 13.04
C LEU A 365 11.59 25.58 12.85
N GLU A 366 10.58 25.18 12.06
CA GLU A 366 9.40 26.00 11.73
C GLU A 366 9.75 27.33 11.01
N MET A 367 10.93 27.42 10.40
CA MET A 367 11.38 28.56 9.59
C MET A 367 11.05 28.34 8.11
N GLU A 368 9.78 28.05 7.83
CA GLU A 368 9.32 27.56 6.52
C GLU A 368 9.65 28.52 5.36
N GLU A 369 9.57 29.84 5.57
CA GLU A 369 9.90 30.82 4.53
C GLU A 369 11.32 30.64 3.98
N LYS A 370 12.30 30.38 4.86
CA LYS A 370 13.70 30.16 4.47
C LYS A 370 13.86 28.82 3.75
N ALA A 371 13.20 27.78 4.23
CA ALA A 371 13.24 26.46 3.58
C ALA A 371 12.67 26.53 2.16
N LEU A 372 11.51 27.17 2.00
CA LEU A 372 10.83 27.35 0.71
C LEU A 372 11.65 28.18 -0.27
N GLU A 373 12.30 29.25 0.19
CA GLU A 373 13.21 30.04 -0.64
C GLU A 373 14.36 29.18 -1.20
N ILE A 374 14.99 28.38 -0.33
CA ILE A 374 16.09 27.50 -0.74
C ILE A 374 15.60 26.42 -1.72
N TRP A 375 14.51 25.72 -1.42
CA TRP A 375 13.98 24.69 -2.33
C TRP A 375 13.61 25.25 -3.70
N LYS A 376 13.00 26.44 -3.75
CA LYS A 376 12.74 27.16 -5.00
C LYS A 376 14.02 27.42 -5.79
N ASN A 377 15.08 27.88 -5.13
CA ASN A 377 16.38 28.12 -5.77
C ASN A 377 17.03 26.82 -6.29
N LEU A 378 16.79 25.69 -5.60
CA LEU A 378 17.27 24.37 -6.01
C LEU A 378 16.41 23.68 -7.08
N LYS A 379 15.26 24.28 -7.44
CA LYS A 379 14.23 23.71 -8.32
C LYS A 379 13.71 22.37 -7.80
N LEU A 380 13.45 22.30 -6.49
CA LEU A 380 12.85 21.16 -5.80
C LEU A 380 11.38 21.40 -5.50
#